data_AF-A0A930FFG2-F1
#
_entry.id   AF-A0A930FFG2-F1
#
_cell.length_a   1.000
_cell.length_b   1.000
_cell.length_c   1.000
_cell.angle_alpha   90.00
_cell.angle_beta   90.00
_cell.angle_gamma   90.00
#
_symmetry.space_group_name_H-M   'P 1'
#
loop_
_entity.id
_entity.type
_entity.pdbx_description
1 polymer ?
#
loop_
_entity_poly.entity_id
_entity_poly.type
_entity_poly.pdbx_seq_one_letter_code
_entity_poly.pdbx_strand_id
1 'polypeptide(L)' 'ILLGLGLDEFSMSATSILPARKIINSLSYAKMKELAEKAVASSTEAEVVELIKNTISK' A
#
# COMPACT_ATOMS: atom_id res chain seq x y z
N ILE A 1 1.32 1.04 -0.59
CA ILE A 1 2.66 1.42 -1.09
C ILE A 1 3.09 0.52 -2.25
N LEU A 2 3.36 -0.78 -2.03
CA LEU A 2 3.92 -1.68 -3.06
C LEU A 2 3.14 -1.68 -4.40
N LEU A 3 1.80 -1.69 -4.33
CA LEU A 3 0.95 -1.57 -5.53
C LEU A 3 1.20 -0.26 -6.30
N GLY A 4 1.34 0.87 -5.59
CA GLY A 4 1.62 2.17 -6.20
C GLY A 4 3.03 2.31 -6.76
N LEU A 5 3.98 1.53 -6.24
CA LEU A 5 5.34 1.41 -6.77
C LEU A 5 5.41 0.54 -8.05
N GLY A 6 4.30 -0.09 -8.45
CA GLY A 6 4.25 -0.93 -9.64
C GLY A 6 4.75 -2.35 -9.42
N LEU A 7 4.63 -2.89 -8.21
CA LEU A 7 4.93 -4.29 -7.97
C LEU A 7 3.91 -5.19 -8.70
N ASP A 8 4.39 -5.98 -9.64
CA ASP A 8 3.55 -6.88 -10.46
C ASP A 8 3.17 -8.17 -9.72
N GLU A 9 4.02 -8.66 -8.80
CA GLU A 9 3.84 -9.95 -8.14
C GLU A 9 4.01 -9.86 -6.61
N PHE A 10 3.08 -10.48 -5.87
CA PHE A 10 3.14 -10.62 -4.43
C PHE A 10 3.33 -12.10 -4.06
N SER A 11 4.48 -12.44 -3.47
CA SER A 11 4.76 -13.79 -2.96
C SER A 11 4.56 -13.85 -1.44
N MET A 12 3.73 -14.78 -0.96
CA MET A 12 3.38 -14.93 0.46
C MET A 12 2.86 -16.33 0.77
N SER A 13 2.62 -16.64 2.05
CA SER A 13 1.97 -17.89 2.46
C SER A 13 0.55 -18.00 1.90
N ALA A 14 0.09 -19.22 1.61
CA ALA A 14 -1.22 -19.46 1.00
C ALA A 14 -2.38 -18.84 1.80
N THR A 15 -2.28 -18.84 3.13
CA THR A 15 -3.27 -18.26 4.04
C THR A 15 -3.38 -16.73 3.94
N SER A 16 -2.31 -16.04 3.51
CA SER A 16 -2.29 -14.59 3.35
C SER A 16 -2.84 -14.10 2.01
N ILE A 17 -2.96 -14.97 1.01
CA ILE A 17 -3.36 -14.60 -0.36
C ILE A 17 -4.76 -13.97 -0.41
N LEU A 18 -5.77 -14.61 0.22
CA LEU A 18 -7.15 -14.12 0.16
C LEU A 18 -7.32 -12.75 0.85
N PRO A 19 -6.80 -12.53 2.09
CA PRO A 19 -6.79 -11.20 2.71
C PRO A 19 -6.09 -10.15 1.86
N ALA A 20 -4.90 -10.44 1.33
CA ALA A 20 -4.14 -9.49 0.51
C ALA A 20 -4.89 -9.14 -0.79
N ARG A 21 -5.46 -10.13 -1.48
CA ARG A 21 -6.28 -9.92 -2.67
C ARG A 21 -7.48 -9.03 -2.39
N LYS A 22 -8.18 -9.24 -1.26
CA LYS A 22 -9.32 -8.40 -0.85
C LYS A 22 -8.89 -6.94 -0.69
N ILE A 23 -7.76 -6.69 -0.04
CA ILE A 23 -7.22 -5.34 0.15
C ILE A 23 -6.88 -4.72 -1.21
N ILE A 24 -6.10 -5.40 -2.05
CA ILE A 24 -5.70 -4.90 -3.37
C ILE A 24 -6.93 -4.51 -4.22
N ASN A 25 -7.96 -5.35 -4.24
CA ASN A 25 -9.19 -5.10 -5.01
C ASN A 25 -10.04 -3.93 -4.47
N SER A 26 -9.87 -3.54 -3.21
CA SER A 26 -10.57 -2.39 -2.62
C SER A 26 -9.89 -1.04 -2.87
N LEU A 27 -8.69 -1.04 -3.46
CA LEU A 27 -7.86 0.15 -3.61
C LEU A 27 -7.90 0.69 -5.05
N SER A 28 -7.78 2.01 -5.19
CA SER A 28 -7.57 2.65 -6.49
C SER A 28 -6.07 2.71 -6.80
N TYR A 29 -5.67 2.20 -7.97
CA TYR A 29 -4.27 2.23 -8.40
C TYR A 29 -3.69 3.65 -8.47
N ALA A 30 -4.47 4.61 -9.01
CA ALA A 30 -4.06 6.02 -9.09
C ALA A 30 -3.80 6.61 -7.69
N LYS A 31 -4.71 6.37 -6.72
CA LYS A 31 -4.51 6.81 -5.32
C LYS A 31 -3.29 6.15 -4.68
N MET A 32 -3.02 4.89 -5.01
CA MET A 32 -1.86 4.18 -4.47
C MET A 32 -0.54 4.68 -5.04
N LYS A 33 -0.50 5.14 -6.29
CA LYS A 33 0.65 5.85 -6.87
C LYS A 33 0.97 7.12 -6.10
N GLU A 34 -0.02 7.99 -5.90
CA GLU A 34 0.15 9.23 -5.12
C GLU A 34 0.62 8.94 -3.68
N LEU A 35 0.06 7.92 -3.04
CA LEU A 35 0.48 7.49 -1.71
C LEU A 35 1.93 6.99 -1.70
N ALA A 36 2.35 6.25 -2.73
CA ALA A 36 3.71 5.75 -2.84
C ALA A 36 4.73 6.87 -3.02
N GLU A 37 4.44 7.87 -3.86
CA GLU A 37 5.28 9.05 -4.04
C GLU A 37 5.48 9.82 -2.72
N LYS A 38 4.38 10.05 -1.97
CA LYS A 38 4.47 10.70 -0.67
C LYS A 38 5.25 9.88 0.36
N ALA A 39 5.07 8.56 0.38
CA ALA A 39 5.78 7.69 1.29
C ALA A 39 7.30 7.65 1.03
N VAL A 40 7.73 7.72 -0.23
CA VAL A 40 9.16 7.79 -0.60
C VAL A 40 9.77 9.16 -0.22
N ALA A 41 8.97 10.23 -0.21
CA ALA A 41 9.41 11.56 0.20
C ALA A 41 9.48 11.77 1.72
N SER A 42 8.89 10.88 2.52
CA SER A 42 8.94 10.94 3.99
C SER A 42 10.36 10.71 4.52
N SER A 43 10.70 11.43 5.59
CA SER A 43 12.05 11.36 6.18
C SER A 43 12.20 10.26 7.22
N THR A 44 11.09 9.84 7.83
CA THR A 44 11.08 8.85 8.90
C THR A 44 10.03 7.77 8.68
N GLU A 45 10.27 6.59 9.25
CA GLU A 45 9.30 5.48 9.25
C GLU A 45 7.96 5.90 9.89
N ALA A 46 8.01 6.69 10.96
CA ALA A 46 6.82 7.14 11.69
C ALA A 46 5.88 7.95 10.77
N GLU A 47 6.42 8.88 9.97
CA GLU A 47 5.67 9.64 8.98
C GLU A 47 5.00 8.73 7.94
N VAL A 48 5.71 7.70 7.47
CA VAL A 48 5.17 6.73 6.51
C VAL A 48 3.99 5.96 7.12
N VAL A 49 4.13 5.50 8.37
CA VAL A 49 3.08 4.77 9.07
C VAL A 49 1.85 5.64 9.30
N GLU A 50 2.03 6.90 9.71
CA GLU A 50 0.93 7.86 9.86
C GLU A 50 0.21 8.14 8.53
N LEU A 51 0.98 8.29 7.45
CA LEU A 51 0.44 8.52 6.11
C LEU A 51 -0.43 7.34 5.63
N ILE A 52 0.02 6.10 5.86
CA ILE A 52 -0.75 4.89 5.51
C ILE A 52 -2.06 4.86 6.30
N LYS A 53 -2.00 5.09 7.62
CA LYS A 53 -3.20 5.09 8.48
C LYS A 53 -4.22 6.12 8.04
N ASN A 54 -3.80 7.34 7.72
CA ASN A 54 -4.71 8.40 7.27
C ASN A 54 -5.36 8.13 5.91
N THR A 55 -4.73 7.30 5.06
CA THR A 55 -5.21 7.03 3.70
C THR A 55 -6.07 5.77 3.61
N ILE A 56 -5.75 4.72 4.38
CA ILE A 56 -6.40 3.40 4.28
C ILE A 56 -7.39 3.16 5.43
N SER A 57 -7.24 3.80 6.59
CA SER A 57 -8.22 3.67 7.69
C SER A 57 -9.45 4.53 7.44
N LYS A 58 -10.34 4.04 6.58
CA LYS A 58 -11.77 4.37 6.54
C LYS A 58 -12.58 3.10 6.36
#